data_AF-A0A8T5QWW5-F1
#
_entry.id   AF-A0A8T5QWW5-F1
#
_cell.length_a   1.000
_cell.length_b   1.000
_cell.length_c   1.000
_cell.angle_alpha   90.00
_cell.angle_beta   90.00
_cell.angle_gamma   90.00
#
_symmetry.space_group_name_H-M   'P 1'
#
loop_
_entity.id
_entity.type
_entity.pdbx_description
1 polymer ?
#
loop_
_entity_poly.entity_id
_entity_poly.type
_entity_poly.pdbx_seq_one_letter_code
_entity_poly.pdbx_strand_id
1 'polypeptide(L)'
;MIKIPENTPTDLILQYRQQGYDDDSIIKALQQQGYDSQQIFDGFNQADLKPNSIATPVRGMNTAQEDKTEEMIESIIEEKWKELRDKLTAFENWKETISGQVSRLEEEMKHIKESYNNLHQGVLGKISEYDSNLKEVGSSVKAMDKVFKNILPTLTNSVNRLARMSGGQQKPPTNRPL
;
A
#
# COMPACT_ATOMS: atom_id res chain seq x y z
N MET A 1 11.44 64.79 5.88
CA MET A 1 11.56 64.15 4.55
C MET A 1 12.97 63.63 4.42
N ILE A 2 13.17 62.32 4.57
CA ILE A 2 14.51 61.71 4.62
C ILE A 2 14.58 60.63 3.54
N LYS A 3 15.67 60.72 2.78
CA LYS A 3 16.10 59.94 1.61
C LYS A 3 15.93 58.44 1.80
N ILE A 4 15.17 57.82 0.89
CA ILE A 4 15.24 56.38 0.62
C ILE A 4 16.33 56.24 -0.46
N PRO A 5 17.50 55.64 -0.18
CA PRO A 5 18.32 55.14 -1.27
C PRO A 5 17.53 54.02 -1.96
N GLU A 6 17.07 54.30 -3.18
CA GLU A 6 16.45 53.34 -4.09
C GLU A 6 17.48 52.27 -4.47
N ASN A 7 17.54 51.19 -3.69
CA ASN A 7 18.17 49.98 -4.20
C ASN A 7 17.20 49.39 -5.21
N THR A 8 17.51 49.55 -6.50
CA THR A 8 16.73 48.91 -7.55
C THR A 8 16.80 47.38 -7.38
N PRO A 9 15.76 46.61 -7.77
CA PRO A 9 15.81 45.14 -7.70
C PRO A 9 17.09 44.58 -8.30
N THR A 10 17.57 45.20 -9.39
CA THR A 10 18.83 44.90 -10.07
C THR A 10 20.06 44.96 -9.14
N ASP A 11 20.17 45.99 -8.30
CA ASP A 11 21.34 46.18 -7.42
C ASP A 11 21.35 45.15 -6.28
N LEU A 12 20.18 44.82 -5.75
CA LEU A 12 20.03 43.78 -4.73
C LEU A 12 20.36 42.39 -5.28
N ILE A 13 19.93 42.08 -6.50
CA ILE A 13 20.24 40.81 -7.18
C ILE A 13 21.75 40.67 -7.37
N LEU A 14 22.42 41.72 -7.86
CA LEU A 14 23.88 41.73 -8.02
C LEU A 14 24.59 41.56 -6.68
N GLN A 15 24.10 42.20 -5.62
CA GLN A 15 24.65 42.09 -4.27
C GLN A 15 24.53 40.65 -3.72
N TYR A 16 23.34 40.06 -3.78
CA TYR A 16 23.12 38.71 -3.26
C TYR A 16 23.87 37.66 -4.08
N ARG A 17 23.97 37.84 -5.39
CA ARG A 17 24.75 36.96 -6.25
C ARG A 17 26.25 37.04 -5.94
N GLN A 18 26.78 38.24 -5.65
CA GLN A 18 28.16 38.40 -5.17
C GLN A 18 28.39 37.74 -3.80
N GLN A 19 27.35 37.62 -2.98
CA GLN A 19 27.38 36.90 -1.70
C GLN A 19 27.20 35.38 -1.85
N GLY A 20 26.97 34.88 -3.08
CA GLY A 20 26.85 33.46 -3.39
C GLY A 20 25.46 32.86 -3.13
N TYR A 21 24.42 33.69 -3.01
CA TYR A 21 23.04 33.20 -2.92
C TYR A 21 22.56 32.66 -4.28
N ASP A 22 21.74 31.62 -4.24
CA ASP A 22 21.06 31.08 -5.41
C ASP A 22 19.90 32.00 -5.86
N ASP A 23 19.63 32.01 -7.17
CA ASP A 23 18.63 32.90 -7.78
C ASP A 23 17.22 32.69 -7.18
N ASP A 24 16.86 31.46 -6.78
CA ASP A 24 15.59 31.15 -6.11
C ASP A 24 15.48 31.78 -4.71
N SER A 25 16.57 31.76 -3.93
CA SER A 25 16.65 32.44 -2.63
C SER A 25 16.58 33.96 -2.77
N ILE A 26 17.16 34.51 -3.83
CA ILE A 26 17.12 35.94 -4.14
C ILE A 26 15.69 36.38 -4.50
N ILE A 27 14.99 35.60 -5.34
CA ILE A 27 13.58 35.86 -5.70
C ILE A 27 12.71 35.89 -4.44
N LYS A 28 12.88 34.93 -3.52
CA LYS A 28 12.12 34.89 -2.26
C LYS A 28 12.44 36.09 -1.36
N ALA A 29 13.70 36.50 -1.27
CA ALA A 29 14.10 37.67 -0.50
C ALA A 29 13.48 38.96 -1.05
N LEU A 30 13.45 39.12 -2.38
CA LEU A 30 12.86 40.29 -3.04
C LEU A 30 11.32 40.31 -2.93
N GLN A 31 10.67 39.15 -3.05
CA GLN A 31 9.23 39.04 -2.80
C GLN A 31 8.88 39.41 -1.35
N GLN A 32 9.69 38.99 -0.37
CA GLN A 32 9.51 39.38 1.04
C GLN A 32 9.74 40.88 1.27
N GLN A 33 10.57 41.52 0.45
CA GLN A 33 10.80 42.96 0.47
C GLN A 33 9.71 43.75 -0.27
N GLY A 34 8.71 43.06 -0.84
CA GLY A 34 7.53 43.66 -1.46
C GLY A 34 7.69 44.04 -2.93
N TYR A 35 8.74 43.54 -3.61
CA TYR A 35 8.91 43.75 -5.05
C TYR A 35 7.97 42.84 -5.83
N ASP A 36 7.39 43.38 -6.90
CA ASP A 36 6.53 42.62 -7.80
C ASP A 36 7.33 41.64 -8.67
N SER A 37 6.70 40.54 -9.09
CA SER A 37 7.35 39.52 -9.92
C SER A 37 7.92 40.10 -11.22
N GLN A 38 7.26 41.09 -11.81
CA GLN A 38 7.74 41.76 -13.02
C GLN A 38 9.02 42.58 -12.74
N GLN A 39 9.07 43.27 -11.60
CA GLN A 39 10.24 44.06 -11.18
C GLN A 39 11.44 43.18 -10.85
N ILE A 40 11.20 42.01 -10.27
CA ILE A 40 12.22 41.02 -9.97
C ILE A 40 12.78 40.45 -11.28
N PHE A 41 11.90 40.06 -12.21
CA PHE A 41 12.29 39.51 -13.51
C PHE A 41 13.09 40.52 -14.34
N ASP A 42 12.62 41.77 -14.41
CA ASP A 42 13.31 42.86 -15.10
C ASP A 42 14.69 43.13 -14.47
N GLY A 43 14.80 43.05 -13.14
CA GLY A 43 16.06 43.21 -12.41
C GLY A 43 17.04 42.08 -12.68
N PHE A 44 16.58 40.83 -12.76
CA PHE A 44 17.41 39.66 -13.08
C PHE A 44 17.97 39.75 -14.49
N ASN A 45 17.11 40.06 -15.46
CA ASN A 45 17.53 40.26 -16.85
C ASN A 45 18.53 41.41 -16.97
N GLN A 46 18.30 42.53 -16.28
CA GLN A 46 19.25 43.65 -16.29
C GLN A 46 20.60 43.29 -15.62
N ALA A 47 20.59 42.51 -14.54
CA ALA A 47 21.80 42.07 -13.85
C ALA A 47 22.64 41.13 -14.73
N ASP A 48 21.99 40.24 -15.50
CA ASP A 48 22.64 39.34 -16.45
C ASP A 48 23.17 40.05 -17.71
N LEU A 49 22.56 41.17 -18.10
CA LEU A 49 23.00 42.01 -19.22
C LEU A 49 24.13 42.97 -18.85
N LYS A 50 24.42 43.17 -17.56
CA LYS A 50 25.42 44.12 -17.03
C LYS A 50 26.88 43.61 -16.85
N PRO A 51 27.38 42.49 -17.40
CA PRO A 51 28.79 42.14 -17.19
C PRO A 51 29.79 42.91 -18.08
N ASN A 52 29.38 43.75 -19.07
CA ASN A 52 30.40 44.45 -19.89
C ASN A 52 30.01 45.74 -20.65
N SER A 53 29.24 46.67 -20.08
CA SER A 53 29.00 47.97 -20.72
C SER A 53 29.90 49.08 -20.16
N ILE A 54 31.11 49.20 -20.71
CA ILE A 54 31.85 50.46 -20.70
C ILE A 54 31.14 51.42 -21.66
N ALA A 55 30.85 52.62 -21.16
CA ALA A 55 30.17 53.76 -21.79
C ALA A 55 30.18 53.83 -23.33
N THR A 56 28.98 53.86 -23.94
CA THR A 56 28.68 54.68 -25.12
C THR A 56 27.15 54.83 -25.28
N PRO A 57 26.63 56.02 -25.62
CA PRO A 57 25.20 56.21 -25.79
C PRO A 57 24.79 55.72 -27.18
N VAL A 58 24.28 54.49 -27.28
CA VAL A 58 23.75 53.96 -28.55
C VAL A 58 22.27 54.30 -28.65
N ARG A 59 22.03 55.43 -29.31
CA ARG A 59 20.77 55.75 -29.97
C ARG A 59 20.61 54.79 -31.16
N GLY A 60 19.61 53.91 -31.07
CA GLY A 60 18.99 53.22 -32.21
C GLY A 60 19.69 51.97 -32.70
N MET A 61 19.34 50.81 -32.13
CA MET A 61 19.20 49.52 -32.84
C MET A 61 18.65 48.48 -31.85
N ASN A 62 17.32 48.34 -31.71
CA ASN A 62 16.73 47.31 -30.84
C ASN A 62 15.61 46.49 -31.49
N THR A 63 15.37 46.63 -32.79
CA THR A 63 14.35 45.82 -33.49
C THR A 63 14.85 44.44 -33.91
N ALA A 64 16.14 44.13 -33.77
CA ALA A 64 16.71 42.83 -34.21
C ALA A 64 16.98 41.85 -33.05
N GLN A 65 16.86 42.31 -31.80
CA GLN A 65 17.07 41.49 -30.60
C GLN A 65 15.73 41.09 -29.96
N GLU A 66 14.69 41.94 -30.08
CA GLU A 66 13.31 41.61 -29.70
C GLU A 66 12.78 40.43 -30.53
N ASP A 67 12.95 40.44 -31.86
CA ASP A 67 12.51 39.34 -32.74
C ASP A 67 13.07 37.97 -32.34
N LYS A 68 14.35 37.91 -31.91
CA LYS A 68 14.99 36.65 -31.50
C LYS A 68 14.52 36.17 -30.14
N THR A 69 14.23 37.10 -29.23
CA THR A 69 13.66 36.76 -27.94
C THR A 69 12.19 36.36 -28.04
N GLU A 70 11.42 36.99 -28.94
CA GLU A 70 10.03 36.60 -29.23
C GLU A 70 9.98 35.22 -29.88
N GLU A 71 10.83 34.94 -30.87
CA GLU A 71 10.91 33.61 -31.50
C GLU A 71 11.32 32.52 -30.49
N MET A 72 12.26 32.84 -29.59
CA MET A 72 12.65 31.95 -28.49
C MET A 72 11.50 31.73 -27.51
N ILE A 73 10.77 32.78 -27.13
CA ILE A 73 9.62 32.70 -26.23
C ILE A 73 8.48 31.90 -26.87
N GLU A 74 8.15 32.12 -28.14
CA GLU A 74 7.13 31.35 -28.87
C GLU A 74 7.51 29.87 -28.96
N SER A 75 8.77 29.56 -29.26
CA SER A 75 9.25 28.18 -29.30
C SER A 75 9.14 27.48 -27.93
N ILE A 76 9.46 28.19 -26.84
CA ILE A 76 9.33 27.67 -25.47
C ILE A 76 7.87 27.51 -25.08
N ILE A 77 6.99 28.46 -25.44
CA ILE A 77 5.55 28.37 -25.15
C ILE A 77 4.92 27.20 -25.90
N GLU A 78 5.22 27.01 -27.18
CA GLU A 78 4.69 25.90 -27.98
C GLU A 78 5.19 24.55 -27.44
N GLU A 79 6.48 24.46 -27.07
CA GLU A 79 7.05 23.27 -26.43
C GLU A 79 6.34 22.94 -25.12
N LYS A 80 6.14 23.94 -24.25
CA LYS A 80 5.45 23.76 -22.97
C LYS A 80 3.97 23.45 -23.13
N TRP A 81 3.30 24.03 -24.14
CA TRP A 81 1.90 23.71 -24.42
C TRP A 81 1.73 22.28 -24.92
N LYS A 82 2.66 21.83 -25.77
CA LYS A 82 2.72 20.45 -26.24
C LYS A 82 2.95 19.49 -25.07
N GLU A 83 3.93 19.77 -24.20
CA GLU A 83 4.22 18.95 -23.02
C GLU A 83 3.00 18.84 -22.08
N LEU A 84 2.27 19.94 -21.88
CA LEU A 84 1.06 19.95 -21.06
C LEU A 84 -0.08 19.17 -21.71
N ARG A 85 -0.27 19.30 -23.03
CA ARG A 85 -1.26 18.52 -23.80
C ARG A 85 -0.96 17.02 -23.68
N ASP A 86 0.30 16.64 -23.83
CA ASP A 86 0.72 15.23 -23.73
C ASP A 86 0.47 14.68 -22.32
N LYS A 87 0.75 15.47 -21.27
CA LYS A 87 0.41 15.11 -19.88
C LYS A 87 -1.09 15.01 -19.64
N LEU A 88 -1.91 15.87 -20.26
CA LEU A 88 -3.36 15.81 -20.15
C LEU A 88 -3.92 14.55 -20.81
N THR A 89 -3.41 14.19 -21.99
CA THR A 89 -3.78 12.93 -22.65
C THR A 89 -3.33 11.72 -21.83
N ALA A 90 -2.15 11.76 -21.23
CA ALA A 90 -1.70 10.71 -20.31
C ALA A 90 -2.61 10.61 -19.07
N PHE A 91 -3.08 11.74 -18.54
CA PHE A 91 -4.02 11.78 -17.42
C PHE A 91 -5.38 11.19 -17.79
N GLU A 92 -5.88 11.47 -18.99
CA GLU A 92 -7.14 10.90 -19.48
C GLU A 92 -7.05 9.38 -19.64
N ASN A 93 -5.94 8.88 -20.21
CA ASN A 93 -5.67 7.44 -20.31
C ASN A 93 -5.52 6.78 -18.94
N TRP A 94 -4.85 7.45 -18.00
CA TRP A 94 -4.73 6.97 -16.62
C TRP A 94 -6.10 6.90 -15.93
N LYS A 95 -6.93 7.93 -16.12
CA LYS A 95 -8.31 7.95 -15.61
C LYS A 95 -9.10 6.76 -16.13
N GLU A 96 -9.04 6.48 -17.43
CA GLU A 96 -9.73 5.33 -18.03
C GLU A 96 -9.21 3.99 -17.45
N THR A 97 -7.90 3.87 -17.26
CA THR A 97 -7.28 2.68 -16.66
C THR A 97 -7.74 2.46 -15.22
N ILE A 98 -7.78 3.52 -14.41
CA ILE A 98 -8.26 3.45 -13.02
C ILE A 98 -9.74 3.12 -12.96
N SER A 99 -10.57 3.72 -13.83
CA SER A 99 -11.99 3.39 -13.92
C SER A 99 -12.19 1.90 -14.23
N GLY A 100 -11.41 1.34 -15.16
CA GLY A 100 -11.44 -0.10 -15.44
C GLY A 100 -10.99 -0.97 -14.26
N GLN A 101 -9.92 -0.56 -13.56
CA GLN A 101 -9.44 -1.27 -12.38
C GLN A 101 -10.44 -1.25 -11.23
N VAL A 102 -11.12 -0.13 -10.99
CA VAL A 102 -12.16 0.01 -9.96
C VAL A 102 -13.33 -0.93 -10.28
N SER A 103 -13.82 -0.93 -11.52
CA SER A 103 -14.91 -1.85 -11.91
C SER A 103 -14.52 -3.31 -11.73
N ARG A 104 -13.29 -3.69 -12.07
CA ARG A 104 -12.80 -5.05 -11.85
C ARG A 104 -12.69 -5.40 -10.36
N LEU A 105 -12.24 -4.46 -9.54
CA LEU A 105 -12.13 -4.66 -8.10
C LEU A 105 -13.50 -4.83 -7.45
N GLU A 106 -14.51 -4.10 -7.91
CA GLU A 106 -15.91 -4.28 -7.48
C GLU A 106 -16.43 -5.68 -7.82
N GLU A 107 -16.13 -6.17 -9.03
CA GLU A 107 -16.53 -7.52 -9.45
C GLU A 107 -15.82 -8.61 -8.65
N GLU A 108 -14.50 -8.49 -8.45
CA GLU A 108 -13.73 -9.43 -7.61
C GLU A 108 -14.23 -9.40 -6.16
N MET A 109 -14.56 -8.24 -5.59
CA MET A 109 -15.16 -8.15 -4.26
C MET A 109 -16.51 -8.84 -4.17
N LYS A 110 -17.35 -8.72 -5.21
CA LYS A 110 -18.62 -9.44 -5.28
C LYS A 110 -18.40 -10.96 -5.28
N HIS A 111 -17.47 -11.44 -6.10
CA HIS A 111 -17.11 -12.86 -6.14
C HIS A 111 -16.51 -13.38 -4.83
N ILE A 112 -15.67 -12.59 -4.16
CA ILE A 112 -15.13 -12.92 -2.83
C ILE A 112 -16.28 -13.05 -1.83
N LYS A 113 -17.25 -12.15 -1.85
CA LYS A 113 -18.41 -12.20 -0.96
C LYS A 113 -19.27 -13.44 -1.21
N GLU A 114 -19.50 -13.79 -2.47
CA GLU A 114 -20.23 -15.02 -2.85
C GLU A 114 -19.47 -16.27 -2.40
N SER A 115 -18.15 -16.32 -2.65
CA SER A 115 -17.29 -17.43 -2.24
C SER A 115 -17.25 -17.59 -0.71
N TYR A 116 -17.17 -16.48 0.02
CA TYR A 116 -17.24 -16.46 1.48
C TYR A 116 -18.57 -17.02 1.98
N ASN A 117 -19.70 -16.59 1.40
CA ASN A 117 -21.02 -17.10 1.80
C ASN A 117 -21.14 -18.60 1.56
N ASN A 118 -20.68 -19.09 0.41
CA ASN A 118 -20.70 -20.51 0.08
C ASN A 118 -19.82 -21.33 1.02
N LEU A 119 -18.60 -20.84 1.31
CA LEU A 119 -17.70 -21.48 2.27
C LEU A 119 -18.31 -21.49 3.67
N HIS A 120 -18.87 -20.37 4.11
CA HIS A 120 -19.49 -20.25 5.43
C HIS A 120 -20.65 -21.22 5.59
N GLN A 121 -21.53 -21.32 4.58
CA GLN A 121 -22.61 -22.32 4.57
C GLN A 121 -22.08 -23.75 4.57
N GLY A 122 -21.06 -24.06 3.77
CA GLY A 122 -20.43 -25.38 3.73
C GLY A 122 -19.78 -25.78 5.05
N VAL A 123 -19.09 -24.85 5.70
CA VAL A 123 -18.45 -25.04 7.01
C VAL A 123 -19.50 -25.23 8.10
N LEU A 124 -20.56 -24.41 8.15
CA LEU A 124 -21.66 -24.61 9.10
C LEU A 124 -22.35 -25.95 8.90
N GLY A 125 -22.57 -26.36 7.64
CA GLY A 125 -23.12 -27.67 7.31
C GLY A 125 -22.23 -28.81 7.83
N LYS A 126 -20.92 -28.73 7.58
CA LYS A 126 -19.95 -29.71 8.08
C LYS A 126 -19.92 -29.74 9.61
N ILE A 127 -19.89 -28.60 10.29
CA ILE A 127 -19.89 -28.55 11.76
C ILE A 127 -21.16 -29.19 12.33
N SER A 128 -22.33 -28.92 11.72
CA SER A 128 -23.59 -29.55 12.12
C SER A 128 -23.58 -31.08 11.93
N GLU A 129 -23.04 -31.54 10.80
CA GLU A 129 -22.83 -32.97 10.53
C GLU A 129 -21.88 -33.60 11.57
N TYR A 130 -20.80 -32.91 11.92
CA TYR A 130 -19.86 -33.33 12.97
C TYR A 130 -20.52 -33.43 14.34
N ASP A 131 -21.32 -32.44 14.75
CA ASP A 131 -22.03 -32.46 16.03
C ASP A 131 -23.01 -33.64 16.12
N SER A 132 -23.78 -33.88 15.04
CA SER A 132 -24.67 -35.03 14.94
C SER A 132 -23.91 -36.35 15.03
N ASN A 133 -22.82 -36.50 14.27
CA ASN A 133 -22.00 -37.70 14.27
C ASN A 133 -21.35 -37.93 15.64
N LEU A 134 -20.88 -36.89 16.33
CA LEU A 134 -20.34 -36.99 17.68
C LEU A 134 -21.40 -37.42 18.69
N LYS A 135 -22.65 -36.95 18.55
CA LYS A 135 -23.77 -37.38 19.39
C LYS A 135 -24.10 -38.86 19.18
N GLU A 136 -24.10 -39.31 17.93
CA GLU A 136 -24.29 -40.73 17.58
C GLU A 136 -23.15 -41.60 18.14
N VAL A 137 -21.90 -41.19 17.92
CA VAL A 137 -20.72 -41.85 18.49
C VAL A 137 -20.84 -41.89 20.01
N GLY A 138 -21.27 -40.81 20.67
CA GLY A 138 -21.49 -40.78 22.11
C GLY A 138 -22.56 -41.78 22.59
N SER A 139 -23.62 -41.98 21.82
CA SER A 139 -24.63 -43.01 22.08
C SER A 139 -24.03 -44.42 21.95
N SER A 140 -23.30 -44.66 20.86
CA SER A 140 -22.60 -45.92 20.59
C SER A 140 -21.58 -46.25 21.68
N VAL A 141 -20.79 -45.27 22.11
CA VAL A 141 -19.81 -45.41 23.21
C VAL A 141 -20.52 -45.73 24.53
N LYS A 142 -21.68 -45.12 24.83
CA LYS A 142 -22.49 -45.48 26.01
C LYS A 142 -23.03 -46.90 25.94
N ALA A 143 -23.47 -47.34 24.76
CA ALA A 143 -23.91 -48.72 24.56
C ALA A 143 -22.74 -49.70 24.75
N MET A 144 -21.55 -49.36 24.25
CA MET A 144 -20.33 -50.13 24.47
C MET A 144 -19.94 -50.17 25.95
N ASP A 145 -20.02 -49.05 26.68
CA ASP A 145 -19.79 -49.02 28.14
C ASP A 145 -20.73 -50.00 28.87
N LYS A 146 -22.02 -50.03 28.50
CA LYS A 146 -22.98 -50.97 29.06
C LYS A 146 -22.64 -52.43 28.73
N VAL A 147 -22.24 -52.70 27.50
CA VAL A 147 -21.78 -54.02 27.07
C VAL A 147 -20.53 -54.44 27.86
N PHE A 148 -19.57 -53.55 28.03
CA PHE A 148 -18.36 -53.80 28.81
C PHE A 148 -18.67 -54.10 30.28
N LYS A 149 -19.57 -53.33 30.90
CA LYS A 149 -20.09 -53.57 32.25
C LYS A 149 -20.73 -54.95 32.41
N ASN A 150 -21.37 -55.49 31.37
CA ASN A 150 -21.98 -56.82 31.38
C ASN A 150 -20.96 -57.94 31.10
N ILE A 151 -19.94 -57.67 30.27
CA ILE A 151 -18.92 -58.65 29.88
C ILE A 151 -17.89 -58.84 30.99
N LEU A 152 -17.46 -57.77 31.68
CA LEU A 152 -16.44 -57.85 32.74
C LEU A 152 -16.78 -58.89 33.83
N PRO A 153 -18.01 -58.92 34.40
CA PRO A 153 -18.41 -59.97 35.33
C PRO A 153 -18.45 -61.35 34.67
N THR A 154 -18.94 -61.45 33.43
CA THR A 154 -19.03 -62.73 32.71
C THR A 154 -17.66 -63.34 32.44
N LEU A 155 -16.68 -62.52 32.03
CA LEU A 155 -15.29 -62.92 31.86
C LEU A 155 -14.67 -63.33 33.20
N THR A 156 -14.87 -62.53 34.25
CA THR A 156 -14.38 -62.84 35.61
C THR A 156 -14.96 -64.17 36.10
N ASN A 157 -16.26 -64.39 35.91
CA ASN A 157 -16.93 -65.64 36.27
C ASN A 157 -16.44 -66.83 35.42
N SER A 158 -16.19 -66.62 34.12
CA SER A 158 -15.69 -67.67 33.21
C SER A 158 -14.26 -68.06 33.55
N VAL A 159 -13.38 -67.10 33.82
CA VAL A 159 -12.00 -67.33 34.29
C VAL A 159 -12.00 -68.03 35.65
N ASN A 160 -12.85 -67.59 36.60
CA ASN A 160 -12.98 -68.26 37.90
C ASN A 160 -13.48 -69.70 37.77
N ARG A 161 -14.43 -69.97 36.87
CA ARG A 161 -14.89 -71.34 36.57
C ARG A 161 -13.79 -72.18 35.93
N LEU A 162 -13.04 -71.63 34.98
CA LEU A 162 -11.93 -72.33 34.33
C LEU A 162 -10.81 -72.65 35.31
N ALA A 163 -10.44 -71.71 36.19
CA ALA A 163 -9.48 -71.93 37.26
C ALA A 163 -9.93 -73.03 38.22
N ARG A 164 -11.23 -73.10 38.55
CA ARG A 164 -11.81 -74.20 39.34
C ARG A 164 -11.81 -75.54 38.62
N MET A 165 -12.10 -75.55 37.31
CA MET A 165 -12.09 -76.77 36.50
C MET A 165 -10.67 -77.30 36.30
N SER A 166 -9.67 -76.44 36.09
CA SER A 166 -8.27 -76.88 35.98
C SER A 166 -7.65 -77.22 37.35
N GLY A 167 -8.11 -76.58 38.44
CA GLY A 167 -7.73 -76.94 39.81
C GLY A 167 -8.41 -78.21 40.36
N GLY A 168 -9.45 -78.73 39.68
CA GLY A 168 -10.27 -79.86 40.14
C GLY A 168 -9.79 -81.26 39.73
N GLN A 169 -8.68 -81.40 38.98
CA GLN A 169 -8.12 -82.69 38.59
C GLN A 169 -6.72 -82.93 39.20
N GLN A 170 -6.67 -83.13 40.51
CA GLN A 170 -5.63 -83.98 41.13
C GLN A 170 -6.34 -85.07 41.94
N LYS A 171 -6.59 -86.22 41.29
CA LYS A 171 -7.02 -87.45 41.99
C LYS A 171 -5.87 -87.93 42.90
N PRO A 172 -6.11 -88.28 44.17
CA PRO A 172 -5.08 -88.88 45.01
C PRO A 172 -4.76 -90.30 44.53
N PRO A 173 -3.49 -90.74 44.59
CA PRO A 173 -3.10 -92.08 44.19
C PRO A 173 -3.72 -93.11 45.13
N THR A 174 -4.35 -94.12 44.52
CA THR A 174 -4.79 -95.36 45.15
C THR A 174 -3.58 -96.05 45.79
N ASN A 175 -3.47 -96.00 47.11
CA ASN A 175 -2.54 -96.85 47.84
C ASN A 175 -3.33 -97.96 48.55
N ARG A 176 -3.23 -99.17 48.00
CA ARG A 176 -3.65 -100.41 48.64
C ARG A 176 -2.42 -101.01 49.33
N PRO A 177 -2.44 -101.30 50.64
CA PRO A 177 -1.50 -102.25 51.22
C PRO A 177 -2.20 -103.57 51.58
N LEU A 178 -1.58 -104.64 51.06
CA LEU A 178 -1.63 -106.08 51.42
C LEU A 178 -3.00 -106.74 51.50
#